data_AF-A0A352MDI0-F1
#
_entry.id   AF-A0A352MDI0-F1
#
_cell.length_a   1.000
_cell.length_b   1.000
_cell.length_c   1.000
_cell.angle_alpha   90.00
_cell.angle_beta   90.00
_cell.angle_gamma   90.00
#
_symmetry.space_group_name_H-M   'P 1'
#
loop_
_entity.id
_entity.type
_entity.pdbx_description
1 polymer ?
#
loop_
_entity_poly.entity_id
_entity_poly.type
_entity_poly.pdbx_seq_one_letter_code
_entity_poly.pdbx_strand_id
1 'polypeptide(L)'
;MNCHIKGEEGEGWFKIAGSVYNSTQTVPYITAKVELRTGQSGGGILVKSVEVDQKGNFYTTNPIDFGSGLYVSVVGGISTQYMSSKVINGACNYCHDSSKRIWTE
;
A
#
# COMPACT_ATOMS: atom_id res chain seq x y z
N MET A 1 10.18 1.79 10.33
CA MET A 1 11.07 2.39 9.31
C MET A 1 12.36 2.90 9.95
N ASN A 2 13.25 2.01 10.43
CA ASN A 2 14.56 2.42 10.98
C ASN A 2 15.73 2.21 10.01
N CYS A 3 15.50 1.59 8.86
CA CYS A 3 16.57 1.22 7.92
C CYS A 3 16.81 2.26 6.82
N HIS A 4 15.93 3.27 6.67
CA HIS A 4 16.11 4.39 5.75
C HIS A 4 15.81 5.68 6.54
N ILE A 5 16.82 6.50 6.82
CA ILE A 5 16.75 7.78 7.57
C ILE A 5 16.94 8.94 6.57
N LYS A 6 16.09 9.98 6.64
CA LYS A 6 15.89 10.98 5.57
C LYS A 6 17.18 11.75 5.31
N GLY A 7 17.87 11.40 4.22
CA GLY A 7 19.04 12.13 3.70
C GLY A 7 18.65 13.01 2.52
N GLU A 8 18.13 12.40 1.43
CA GLU A 8 17.74 13.06 0.17
C GLU A 8 16.67 12.24 -0.59
N GLU A 9 16.26 12.67 -1.80
CA GLU A 9 15.42 11.91 -2.75
C GLU A 9 16.26 10.87 -3.51
N GLY A 10 16.65 9.78 -2.84
CA GLY A 10 17.40 8.68 -3.45
C GLY A 10 16.50 7.55 -3.98
N GLU A 11 16.97 6.84 -5.00
CA GLU A 11 16.43 5.54 -5.40
C GLU A 11 16.43 4.60 -4.18
N GLY A 12 15.28 4.04 -3.81
CA GLY A 12 15.11 3.27 -2.57
C GLY A 12 14.48 4.02 -1.39
N TRP A 13 14.23 5.33 -1.49
CA TRP A 13 13.38 6.07 -0.54
C TRP A 13 11.91 5.98 -0.92
N PHE A 14 11.27 4.86 -0.61
CA PHE A 14 9.86 4.69 -0.92
C PHE A 14 8.99 5.44 0.09
N LYS A 15 8.01 6.20 -0.42
CA LYS A 15 6.98 6.83 0.41
C LYS A 15 5.97 5.81 0.91
N ILE A 16 5.67 4.81 0.10
CA ILE A 16 5.00 3.56 0.47
C ILE A 16 5.66 2.43 -0.31
N ALA A 17 5.75 1.25 0.30
CA ALA A 17 6.16 0.02 -0.37
C ALA A 17 5.56 -1.20 0.33
N GLY A 18 5.36 -2.27 -0.42
CA GLY A 18 4.93 -3.55 0.10
C GLY A 18 4.74 -4.58 -1.01
N SER A 19 4.18 -5.73 -0.63
CA SER A 19 3.83 -6.80 -1.57
C SER A 19 2.40 -7.25 -1.31
N VAL A 20 1.65 -7.47 -2.38
CA VAL A 20 0.29 -8.00 -2.35
C VAL A 20 0.36 -9.50 -2.65
N TYR A 21 -0.42 -10.28 -1.89
CA TYR A 21 -0.56 -11.71 -2.03
C TYR A 21 -2.01 -12.07 -2.32
N ASN A 22 -2.21 -13.30 -2.77
CA ASN A 22 -3.53 -13.92 -2.90
C ASN A 22 -4.21 -14.15 -1.54
N SER A 23 -5.44 -14.66 -1.54
CA SER A 23 -6.23 -14.82 -0.32
C SER A 23 -5.65 -15.83 0.67
N THR A 24 -4.82 -16.77 0.19
CA THR A 24 -4.06 -17.70 1.02
C THR A 24 -2.77 -17.08 1.58
N GLN A 25 -2.43 -15.85 1.19
CA GLN A 25 -1.25 -15.08 1.60
C GLN A 25 0.10 -15.74 1.27
N THR A 26 0.13 -16.71 0.36
CA THR A 26 1.33 -17.50 0.04
C THR A 26 1.94 -17.12 -1.29
N VAL A 27 1.12 -16.71 -2.27
CA VAL A 27 1.56 -16.42 -3.64
C VAL A 27 1.41 -14.92 -3.92
N PRO A 28 2.44 -14.23 -4.44
CA PRO A 28 2.33 -12.83 -4.83
C PRO A 28 1.24 -12.63 -5.89
N TYR A 29 0.44 -11.58 -5.74
CA TYR A 29 -0.67 -11.26 -6.64
C TYR A 29 -0.33 -10.06 -7.51
N ILE A 30 -0.30 -10.25 -8.83
CA ILE A 30 0.38 -9.36 -9.78
C ILE A 30 -0.57 -8.43 -10.56
N THR A 31 -1.88 -8.58 -10.41
CA THR A 31 -2.90 -7.82 -11.15
C THR A 31 -3.67 -6.85 -10.26
N ALA A 32 -3.13 -6.52 -9.09
CA ALA A 32 -3.75 -5.60 -8.15
C ALA A 32 -3.19 -4.17 -8.27
N LYS A 33 -3.90 -3.24 -7.67
CA LYS A 33 -3.40 -1.90 -7.36
C LYS A 33 -3.71 -1.53 -5.92
N VAL A 34 -2.85 -0.71 -5.33
CA VAL A 34 -3.03 -0.14 -4.00
C VAL A 34 -3.44 1.31 -4.14
N GLU A 35 -4.58 1.65 -3.54
CA GLU A 35 -5.14 3.00 -3.57
C GLU A 35 -5.14 3.62 -2.17
N LEU A 36 -4.82 4.91 -2.11
CA LEU A 36 -4.94 5.74 -0.93
C LEU A 36 -6.00 6.81 -1.19
N ARG A 37 -7.05 6.81 -0.36
CA ARG A 37 -8.19 7.70 -0.48
C ARG A 37 -8.46 8.46 0.82
N THR A 38 -9.14 9.61 0.72
CA THR A 38 -9.51 10.39 1.92
C THR A 38 -10.69 9.81 2.69
N GLY A 39 -11.47 8.90 2.09
CA GLY A 39 -12.63 8.26 2.72
C GLY A 39 -12.48 6.74 2.87
N GLN A 40 -13.17 6.20 3.88
CA GLN A 40 -13.17 4.76 4.17
C GLN A 40 -13.90 3.96 3.08
N SER A 41 -13.58 2.66 2.95
CA SER A 41 -14.27 1.73 2.06
C SER A 41 -14.31 2.18 0.60
N GLY A 42 -13.25 2.83 0.14
CA GLY A 42 -13.17 3.36 -1.23
C GLY A 42 -13.88 4.71 -1.41
N GLY A 43 -14.39 5.34 -0.35
CA GLY A 43 -14.99 6.66 -0.44
C GLY A 43 -13.97 7.80 -0.61
N GLY A 44 -14.48 9.01 -0.76
CA GLY A 44 -13.66 10.23 -0.81
C GLY A 44 -12.85 10.38 -2.09
N ILE A 45 -11.76 11.14 -1.99
CA ILE A 45 -10.90 11.53 -3.11
C ILE A 45 -9.74 10.53 -3.22
N LEU A 46 -9.45 10.08 -4.44
CA LEU A 46 -8.24 9.32 -4.74
C LEU A 46 -7.01 10.22 -4.69
N VAL A 47 -6.11 9.96 -3.73
CA VAL A 47 -4.86 10.71 -3.55
C VAL A 47 -3.71 10.03 -4.28
N LYS A 48 -3.66 8.70 -4.23
CA LYS A 48 -2.62 7.92 -4.90
C LYS A 48 -3.17 6.57 -5.34
N SER A 49 -2.78 6.13 -6.53
CA SER A 49 -2.91 4.75 -7.00
C SER A 49 -1.52 4.25 -7.38
N VAL A 50 -1.17 3.05 -6.94
CA VAL A 50 0.10 2.39 -7.24
C VAL A 50 -0.20 0.99 -7.74
N GLU A 51 0.15 0.73 -8.99
CA GLU A 51 0.03 -0.60 -9.60
C GLU A 51 1.01 -1.57 -8.95
N VAL A 52 0.58 -2.83 -8.84
CA VAL A 52 1.45 -3.92 -8.41
C VAL A 52 2.24 -4.43 -9.61
N ASP A 53 3.54 -4.67 -9.41
CA ASP A 53 4.44 -5.18 -10.43
C ASP A 53 4.29 -6.70 -10.66
N GLN A 54 5.01 -7.22 -11.65
CA GLN A 54 5.00 -8.65 -12.02
C GLN A 54 5.58 -9.58 -10.95
N LYS A 55 6.11 -9.05 -9.84
CA LYS A 55 6.59 -9.80 -8.68
C LYS A 55 5.65 -9.65 -7.47
N GLY A 56 4.52 -8.97 -7.63
CA GLY A 56 3.57 -8.71 -6.56
C GLY A 56 3.96 -7.54 -5.66
N ASN A 57 4.95 -6.72 -6.03
CA ASN A 57 5.37 -5.56 -5.23
C ASN A 57 4.71 -4.27 -5.71
N PHE A 58 4.47 -3.35 -4.79
CA PHE A 58 4.11 -1.97 -5.10
C PHE A 58 5.04 -1.04 -4.35
N TYR A 59 5.42 0.06 -4.99
CA TYR A 59 6.18 1.13 -4.33
C TYR A 59 6.03 2.44 -5.10
N THR A 60 6.25 3.55 -4.41
CA THR A 60 6.38 4.86 -5.06
C THR A 60 7.35 5.75 -4.30
N THR A 61 8.15 6.51 -5.02
CA THR A 61 9.01 7.58 -4.47
C THR A 61 8.31 8.94 -4.51
N ASN A 62 7.26 9.07 -5.32
CA ASN A 62 6.50 10.32 -5.46
C ASN A 62 5.94 10.75 -4.10
N PRO A 63 5.98 12.05 -3.77
CA PRO A 63 5.36 12.59 -2.57
C PRO A 63 3.90 12.17 -2.42
N ILE A 64 3.51 11.89 -1.18
CA ILE A 64 2.12 11.62 -0.78
C ILE A 64 1.82 12.57 0.38
N ASP A 65 0.79 13.38 0.22
CA ASP A 65 0.25 14.15 1.33
C ASP A 65 -0.74 13.28 2.11
N PHE A 66 -0.35 12.89 3.32
CA PHE A 66 -1.20 12.09 4.19
C PHE A 66 -2.24 12.94 4.94
N GLY A 67 -2.08 14.27 5.01
CA GLY A 67 -2.99 15.16 5.74
C GLY A 67 -3.32 14.66 7.16
N SER A 68 -4.61 14.52 7.45
CA SER A 68 -5.14 13.96 8.71
C SER A 68 -5.21 12.42 8.73
N GLY A 69 -4.76 11.78 7.65
CA GLY A 69 -4.69 10.34 7.41
C GLY A 69 -5.46 9.92 6.15
N LEU A 70 -5.01 8.84 5.52
CA LEU A 70 -5.62 8.25 4.31
C LEU A 70 -6.06 6.82 4.58
N TYR A 71 -7.13 6.39 3.91
CA TYR A 71 -7.60 5.01 3.91
C TYR A 71 -6.97 4.26 2.75
N VAL A 72 -6.52 3.04 3.01
CA VAL A 72 -5.87 2.18 2.03
C VAL A 72 -6.85 1.12 1.54
N SER A 73 -6.83 0.84 0.24
CA SER A 73 -7.51 -0.30 -0.35
C SER A 73 -6.62 -1.05 -1.33
N VAL A 74 -6.79 -2.36 -1.40
CA VAL A 74 -6.15 -3.23 -2.39
C VAL A 74 -7.24 -3.68 -3.35
N VAL A 75 -7.17 -3.20 -4.59
CA VAL A 75 -8.14 -3.50 -5.64
C VAL A 75 -7.58 -4.66 -6.46
N GLY A 76 -8.18 -5.84 -6.36
CA GLY A 76 -7.92 -7.00 -7.20
C GLY A 76 -8.78 -7.03 -8.46
N GLY A 77 -8.80 -8.16 -9.16
CA GLY A 77 -9.62 -8.34 -10.37
C GLY A 77 -11.11 -8.57 -10.07
N ILE A 78 -11.43 -9.21 -8.95
CA ILE A 78 -12.79 -9.61 -8.57
C ILE A 78 -13.26 -8.86 -7.31
N SER A 79 -12.34 -8.59 -6.38
CA SER A 79 -12.61 -8.09 -5.05
C SER A 79 -11.69 -6.93 -4.66
N THR A 80 -12.18 -6.10 -3.74
CA THR A 80 -11.39 -5.03 -3.13
C THR A 80 -11.35 -5.23 -1.63
N GLN A 81 -10.15 -5.22 -1.07
CA GLN A 81 -9.94 -5.23 0.37
C GLN A 81 -9.74 -3.80 0.86
N TYR A 82 -10.35 -3.46 2.01
CA TYR A 82 -10.29 -2.13 2.60
C TYR A 82 -9.67 -2.20 3.98
N MET A 83 -8.68 -1.34 4.26
CA MET A 83 -8.25 -1.10 5.63
C MET A 83 -9.33 -0.32 6.39
N SER A 84 -9.63 -0.77 7.61
CA SER A 84 -10.52 -0.06 8.54
C SER A 84 -9.85 1.17 9.16
N SER A 85 -8.52 1.17 9.25
CA SER A 85 -7.73 2.22 9.88
C SER A 85 -7.06 3.11 8.85
N LYS A 86 -6.97 4.41 9.16
CA LYS A 86 -6.19 5.36 8.38
C LYS A 86 -4.69 5.21 8.62
N VAL A 87 -3.90 5.47 7.58
CA VAL A 87 -2.44 5.61 7.67
C VAL A 87 -2.07 7.09 7.64
N ILE A 88 -1.10 7.48 8.49
CA ILE A 88 -0.58 8.86 8.57
C ILE A 88 0.85 8.97 8.00
N ASN A 89 1.40 7.86 7.54
CA ASN A 89 2.67 7.72 6.86
C ASN A 89 2.65 6.40 6.08
N GLY A 90 3.69 6.12 5.29
CA GLY A 90 3.76 4.89 4.51
C GLY A 90 4.50 3.71 5.12
N ALA A 91 4.57 3.63 6.46
CA ALA A 91 5.14 2.48 7.17
C ALA A 91 4.19 1.26 7.13
N CYS A 92 3.81 0.78 5.94
CA CYS A 92 2.92 -0.37 5.80
C CYS A 92 3.45 -1.60 6.55
N ASN A 93 4.78 -1.76 6.58
CA ASN A 93 5.47 -2.85 7.28
C ASN A 93 5.38 -2.81 8.81
N TYR A 94 4.87 -1.73 9.41
CA TYR A 94 4.63 -1.68 10.84
C TYR A 94 3.45 -2.56 11.25
N CYS A 95 2.44 -2.69 10.39
CA CYS A 95 1.25 -3.52 10.63
C CYS A 95 1.22 -4.78 9.76
N HIS A 96 1.85 -4.73 8.58
CA HIS A 96 1.85 -5.80 7.60
C HIS A 96 3.23 -6.44 7.50
N ASP A 97 3.39 -7.59 8.13
CA ASP A 97 4.60 -8.40 8.09
C ASP A 97 4.31 -9.78 7.49
N SER A 98 5.24 -10.72 7.66
CA SER A 98 5.09 -12.09 7.16
C SER A 98 3.91 -12.86 7.76
N SER A 99 3.39 -12.44 8.92
CA SER A 99 2.25 -13.03 9.60
C SER A 99 0.91 -12.36 9.24
N LYS A 100 0.95 -11.14 8.66
CA LYS A 100 -0.23 -10.34 8.30
C LYS A 100 -0.01 -9.65 6.96
N ARG A 101 0.06 -10.44 5.89
CA ARG A 101 0.39 -9.94 4.55
C ARG A 101 -0.74 -9.10 3.97
N ILE A 102 -0.38 -8.21 3.05
CA ILE A 102 -1.36 -7.42 2.30
C ILE A 102 -2.01 -8.34 1.25
N TRP A 103 -3.32 -8.42 1.35
CA TRP A 103 -4.25 -9.31 0.67
C TRP A 103 -5.06 -8.85 -0.53
N THR A 104 -5.26 -9.66 -1.55
CA THR A 104 -6.56 -9.74 -2.24
C THR A 104 -6.83 -11.18 -2.65
N GLU A 105 -7.97 -11.49 -3.30
CA GLU A 105 -8.38 -12.83 -3.77
C GLU A 105 -7.29 -13.86 -4.14
#